data_AF-A0A061BK95-F1
#
_entry.id   AF-A0A061BK95-F1
#
_cell.length_a   1.000
_cell.length_b   1.000
_cell.length_c   1.000
_cell.angle_alpha   90.00
_cell.angle_beta   90.00
_cell.angle_gamma   90.00
#
_symmetry.space_group_name_H-M   'P 1'
#
loop_
_entity.id
_entity.type
_entity.pdbx_description
1 polymer ?
#
loop_
_entity_poly.entity_id
_entity_poly.type
_entity_poly.pdbx_seq_one_letter_code
_entity_poly.pdbx_strand_id
1 'polypeptide(L)'
;MGFLSGVLEAVKDENEVTTYDKYIQPESKRLQNVLDTLNKNIGSGRTGLVDSVGAVKRWLEGYESKLGEKTENIKNELTTLINDLERKHKMSINPNDKLEIQLHTWKTVLHKIDEHVTNAETTHISWLDRNLENEMMSEIKPIKMAVRMLHESSTNEMLTRQVKNVDKALEEEEKTITQLINIETGKVRDELQTQFENIRGSVASLENRKMVHFEFVKSRTLKRWKKWRR
;
A
#
# COMPACT_ATOMS: atom_id res chain seq x y z
N MET A 1 -21.35 5.92 54.73
CA MET A 1 -20.63 7.15 54.33
C MET A 1 -19.13 7.00 54.56
N GLY A 2 -18.68 6.70 55.79
CA GLY A 2 -17.25 6.47 56.08
C GLY A 2 -16.59 5.37 55.26
N PHE A 3 -17.32 4.30 54.91
CA PHE A 3 -16.80 3.25 54.01
C PHE A 3 -16.43 3.78 52.62
N LEU A 4 -17.36 4.46 51.93
CA LEU A 4 -17.11 4.98 50.57
C LEU A 4 -16.02 6.06 50.56
N SER A 5 -16.02 6.94 51.57
CA SER A 5 -14.95 7.93 51.74
C SER A 5 -13.61 7.24 51.96
N GLY A 6 -13.52 6.25 52.85
CA GLY A 6 -12.28 5.52 53.12
C GLY A 6 -11.75 4.74 51.91
N VAL A 7 -12.63 4.12 51.11
CA VAL A 7 -12.22 3.40 49.89
C VAL A 7 -11.70 4.38 48.84
N LEU A 8 -12.44 5.46 48.55
CA LEU A 8 -12.03 6.44 47.55
C LEU A 8 -10.76 7.19 47.98
N GLU A 9 -10.60 7.48 49.28
CA GLU A 9 -9.40 8.10 49.83
C GLU A 9 -8.16 7.19 49.69
N ALA A 10 -8.34 5.87 49.78
CA ALA A 10 -7.24 4.91 49.63
C ALA A 10 -6.73 4.81 48.18
N VAL A 11 -7.60 5.03 47.19
CA VAL A 11 -7.26 4.88 45.76
C VAL A 11 -7.05 6.23 45.06
N LYS A 12 -7.30 7.37 45.71
CA LYS A 12 -7.29 8.69 45.06
C LYS A 12 -5.95 9.06 44.42
N ASP A 13 -4.85 8.52 44.97
CA ASP A 13 -3.48 8.79 44.53
C ASP A 13 -2.98 7.68 43.58
N GLU A 14 -3.80 6.68 43.26
CA GLU A 14 -3.47 5.67 42.26
C GLU A 14 -3.36 6.31 40.87
N ASN A 15 -2.44 5.79 40.06
CA ASN A 15 -2.10 6.40 38.78
C ASN A 15 -3.29 6.37 37.80
N GLU A 16 -4.03 5.27 37.77
CA GLU A 16 -5.23 5.04 36.97
C GLU A 16 -6.33 6.03 37.36
N VAL A 17 -6.48 6.30 38.66
CA VAL A 17 -7.50 7.21 39.17
C VAL A 17 -7.14 8.67 38.84
N THR A 18 -5.94 9.11 39.20
CA THR A 18 -5.45 10.47 38.94
C THR A 18 -5.39 10.79 37.43
N THR A 19 -5.05 9.80 36.60
CA THR A 19 -4.93 9.98 35.15
C THR A 19 -6.25 10.28 34.48
N TYR A 20 -7.34 9.59 34.82
CA TYR A 20 -8.62 9.87 34.16
C TYR A 20 -9.42 10.97 34.86
N ASP A 21 -9.25 11.13 36.18
CA ASP A 21 -9.92 12.18 36.95
C ASP A 21 -9.60 13.60 36.44
N LYS A 22 -8.33 13.86 36.07
CA LYS A 22 -7.93 15.17 35.50
C LYS A 22 -8.67 15.52 34.19
N TYR A 23 -9.22 14.53 33.47
CA TYR A 23 -9.96 14.75 32.23
C TYR A 23 -11.48 14.89 32.42
N ILE A 24 -12.00 14.67 33.64
CA ILE A 24 -13.42 14.83 33.93
C ILE A 24 -13.79 16.32 33.92
N GLN A 25 -14.89 16.65 33.21
CA GLN A 25 -15.41 17.99 33.08
C GLN A 25 -16.90 18.07 33.47
N PRO A 26 -17.33 19.16 34.14
CA PRO A 26 -16.53 20.23 34.73
C PRO A 26 -15.69 19.75 35.93
N GLU A 27 -14.68 20.53 36.34
CA GLU A 27 -13.79 20.18 37.46
C GLU A 27 -14.55 19.88 38.78
N SER A 28 -15.73 20.48 38.96
CA SER A 28 -16.61 20.22 40.11
C SER A 28 -17.08 18.77 40.21
N LYS A 29 -16.91 17.96 39.16
CA LYS A 29 -17.22 16.52 39.15
C LYS A 29 -16.01 15.62 39.46
N ARG A 30 -14.82 16.18 39.65
CA ARG A 30 -13.59 15.43 39.97
C ARG A 30 -13.63 14.80 41.35
N LEU A 31 -12.78 13.80 41.57
CA LEU A 31 -12.74 12.95 42.75
C LEU A 31 -12.60 13.75 44.05
N GLN A 32 -11.79 14.82 44.06
CA GLN A 32 -11.64 15.65 45.26
C GLN A 32 -12.97 16.26 45.72
N ASN A 33 -13.79 16.77 44.80
CA ASN A 33 -15.11 17.34 45.13
C ASN A 33 -16.09 16.26 45.61
N VAL A 34 -15.93 15.03 45.11
CA VAL A 34 -16.70 13.87 45.56
C VAL A 34 -16.31 13.54 47.00
N LEU A 35 -15.02 13.42 47.31
CA LEU A 35 -14.51 13.19 48.66
C LEU A 35 -14.99 14.26 49.65
N ASP A 36 -14.96 15.54 49.27
CA ASP A 36 -15.46 16.65 50.10
C ASP A 36 -16.97 16.51 50.38
N THR A 37 -17.75 16.13 49.35
CA THR A 37 -19.19 15.87 49.47
C THR A 37 -19.47 14.68 50.40
N LEU A 38 -18.69 13.60 50.28
CA LEU A 38 -18.81 12.43 51.14
C LEU A 38 -18.52 12.77 52.61
N ASN A 39 -17.44 13.50 52.88
CA ASN A 39 -17.03 13.91 54.22
C ASN A 39 -18.08 14.81 54.88
N LYS A 40 -18.62 15.79 54.13
CA LYS A 40 -19.66 16.70 54.62
C LYS A 40 -20.95 15.99 55.05
N ASN A 41 -21.30 14.90 54.36
CA ASN A 41 -22.55 14.20 54.57
C ASN A 41 -22.43 13.02 55.58
N ILE A 42 -21.29 12.83 56.25
CA ILE A 42 -21.17 11.83 57.32
C ILE A 42 -22.12 12.20 58.47
N GLY A 43 -22.98 11.26 58.86
CA GLY A 43 -23.91 11.45 59.99
C GLY A 43 -25.20 12.20 59.66
N SER A 44 -25.43 12.64 58.41
CA SER A 44 -26.66 13.37 58.02
C SER A 44 -27.84 12.47 57.62
N GLY A 45 -27.77 11.18 57.96
CA GLY A 45 -28.87 10.23 57.75
C GLY A 45 -29.17 9.93 56.28
N ARG A 46 -30.45 9.68 55.97
CA ARG A 46 -30.91 9.25 54.64
C ARG A 46 -30.58 10.26 53.53
N THR A 47 -30.77 11.55 53.79
CA THR A 47 -30.55 12.60 52.79
C THR A 47 -29.08 12.66 52.37
N GLY A 48 -28.16 12.66 53.35
CA GLY A 48 -26.74 12.60 53.05
C GLY A 48 -26.34 11.38 52.24
N LEU A 49 -26.87 10.20 52.59
CA LEU A 49 -26.58 8.97 51.87
C LEU A 49 -26.95 9.08 50.38
N VAL A 50 -28.13 9.64 50.07
CA VAL A 50 -28.58 9.84 48.68
C VAL A 50 -27.62 10.79 47.95
N ASP A 51 -27.26 11.91 48.57
CA ASP A 51 -26.37 12.90 47.96
C ASP A 51 -24.96 12.34 47.67
N SER A 52 -24.40 11.60 48.61
CA SER A 52 -23.08 10.97 48.44
C SER A 52 -23.08 9.88 47.39
N VAL A 53 -24.10 9.01 47.36
CA VAL A 53 -24.23 7.99 46.31
C VAL A 53 -24.37 8.69 44.94
N GLY A 54 -25.14 9.77 44.86
CA GLY A 54 -25.26 10.58 43.64
C GLY A 54 -23.96 11.25 43.21
N ALA A 55 -23.11 11.68 44.14
CA ALA A 55 -21.78 12.21 43.84
C ALA A 55 -20.85 11.14 43.26
N VAL A 56 -20.75 9.99 43.93
CA VAL A 56 -19.93 8.85 43.46
C VAL A 56 -20.39 8.38 42.09
N LYS A 57 -21.71 8.22 41.88
CA LYS A 57 -22.28 7.82 40.60
C LYS A 57 -21.86 8.76 39.46
N ARG A 58 -21.99 10.08 39.65
CA ARG A 58 -21.63 11.07 38.63
C ARG A 58 -20.15 11.07 38.29
N TRP A 59 -19.30 10.81 39.28
CA TRP A 59 -17.87 10.67 39.07
C TRP A 59 -17.52 9.43 38.27
N LEU A 60 -18.10 8.27 38.64
CA LEU A 60 -17.93 7.02 37.90
C LEU A 60 -18.40 7.15 36.45
N GLU A 61 -19.55 7.78 36.19
CA GLU A 61 -20.03 8.05 34.83
C GLU A 61 -19.04 8.92 34.03
N GLY A 62 -18.45 9.94 34.66
CA GLY A 62 -17.43 10.78 34.03
C GLY A 62 -16.13 10.04 33.75
N TYR A 63 -15.69 9.22 34.70
CA TYR A 63 -14.49 8.39 34.60
C TYR A 63 -14.63 7.35 33.47
N GLU A 64 -15.71 6.56 33.48
CA GLU A 64 -16.00 5.54 32.46
C GLU A 64 -16.12 6.17 31.06
N SER A 65 -16.75 7.35 30.96
CA SER A 65 -16.84 8.07 29.69
C SER A 65 -15.47 8.45 29.14
N LYS A 66 -14.55 8.94 29.98
CA LYS A 66 -13.21 9.36 29.54
C LYS A 66 -12.30 8.18 29.22
N LEU A 67 -12.41 7.10 29.98
CA LEU A 67 -11.75 5.85 29.67
C LEU A 67 -12.21 5.31 28.31
N GLY A 68 -13.53 5.21 28.11
CA GLY A 68 -14.12 4.72 26.85
C GLY A 68 -13.73 5.54 25.63
N GLU A 69 -13.72 6.88 25.74
CA GLU A 69 -13.27 7.78 24.67
C GLU A 69 -11.82 7.47 24.23
N LYS A 70 -10.91 7.33 25.20
CA LYS A 70 -9.49 7.06 24.93
C LYS A 70 -9.29 5.67 24.33
N THR A 71 -9.97 4.65 24.86
CA THR A 71 -9.94 3.29 24.30
C THR A 71 -10.45 3.27 22.86
N GLU A 72 -11.53 3.98 22.55
CA GLU A 72 -12.08 4.01 21.18
C GLU A 72 -11.17 4.76 20.21
N ASN A 73 -10.50 5.84 20.65
CA ASN A 73 -9.52 6.56 19.82
C ASN A 73 -8.36 5.64 19.39
N ILE A 74 -7.78 4.91 20.34
CA ILE A 74 -6.72 3.93 20.05
C ILE A 74 -7.19 2.88 19.06
N LYS A 75 -8.37 2.31 19.31
CA LYS A 75 -8.98 1.29 18.45
C LYS A 75 -9.21 1.81 17.03
N ASN A 76 -9.69 3.04 16.88
CA ASN A 76 -9.94 3.67 15.58
C ASN A 76 -8.64 3.88 14.80
N GLU A 77 -7.57 4.31 15.46
CA GLU A 77 -6.26 4.53 14.85
C GLU A 77 -5.62 3.21 14.41
N LEU A 78 -5.66 2.19 15.25
CA LEU A 78 -5.20 0.84 14.90
C LEU A 78 -6.02 0.25 13.75
N THR A 79 -7.34 0.45 13.75
CA THR A 79 -8.22 0.01 12.66
C THR A 79 -7.90 0.74 11.35
N THR A 80 -7.60 2.03 11.42
CA THR A 80 -7.18 2.83 10.26
C THR A 80 -5.87 2.31 9.70
N LEU A 81 -4.88 2.06 10.57
CA LEU A 81 -3.59 1.48 10.18
C LEU A 81 -3.78 0.11 9.50
N ILE A 82 -4.59 -0.78 10.07
CA ILE A 82 -4.89 -2.09 9.48
C ILE A 82 -5.48 -1.93 8.06
N ASN A 83 -6.49 -1.07 7.91
CA ASN A 83 -7.14 -0.85 6.62
C ASN A 83 -6.19 -0.26 5.57
N ASP A 84 -5.34 0.69 5.96
CA ASP A 84 -4.36 1.30 5.06
C ASP A 84 -3.28 0.30 4.64
N LEU A 85 -2.84 -0.57 5.56
CA LEU A 85 -1.90 -1.67 5.26
C LEU A 85 -2.51 -2.70 4.29
N GLU A 86 -3.72 -3.17 4.56
CA GLU A 86 -4.37 -4.23 3.77
C GLU A 86 -4.75 -3.78 2.36
N ARG A 87 -5.15 -2.51 2.19
CA ARG A 87 -5.65 -1.98 0.92
C ARG A 87 -4.66 -1.06 0.25
N LYS A 88 -4.45 0.12 0.84
CA LYS A 88 -3.83 1.27 0.18
C LYS A 88 -2.35 1.04 -0.11
N HIS A 89 -1.62 0.50 0.85
CA HIS A 89 -0.19 0.28 0.72
C HIS A 89 0.13 -0.93 -0.14
N LYS A 90 -0.57 -2.05 0.07
CA LYS A 90 -0.38 -3.28 -0.72
C LYS A 90 -0.71 -3.13 -2.21
N MET A 91 -1.72 -2.34 -2.57
CA MET A 91 -2.11 -2.12 -3.97
C MET A 91 -1.32 -1.00 -4.67
N SER A 92 -0.54 -0.21 -3.93
CA SER A 92 0.17 0.94 -4.51
C SER A 92 1.36 0.57 -5.38
N ILE A 93 1.87 -0.67 -5.25
CA ILE A 93 3.05 -1.14 -5.96
C ILE A 93 2.61 -1.95 -7.17
N ASN A 94 2.79 -1.37 -8.35
CA ASN A 94 2.52 -2.05 -9.61
C ASN A 94 3.72 -2.93 -9.99
N PRO A 95 3.55 -4.26 -10.12
CA PRO A 95 4.65 -5.17 -10.47
C PRO A 95 5.21 -4.94 -11.87
N ASN A 96 4.47 -4.23 -12.74
CA ASN A 96 4.88 -3.94 -14.11
C ASN A 96 5.68 -2.64 -14.24
N ASP A 97 5.80 -1.85 -13.17
CA ASP A 97 6.62 -0.64 -13.19
C ASP A 97 8.11 -1.00 -13.10
N LYS A 98 8.97 -0.06 -13.49
CA LYS A 98 10.42 -0.15 -13.24
C LYS A 98 10.71 -0.38 -11.77
N LEU A 99 11.73 -1.17 -11.46
CA LEU A 99 12.13 -1.45 -10.08
C LEU A 99 12.47 -0.17 -9.31
N GLU A 100 13.01 0.87 -9.98
CA GLU A 100 13.25 2.18 -9.36
C GLU A 100 11.96 2.84 -8.88
N ILE A 101 10.89 2.76 -9.68
CA ILE A 101 9.57 3.29 -9.32
C ILE A 101 8.98 2.47 -8.16
N GLN A 102 9.07 1.14 -8.24
CA GLN A 102 8.60 0.25 -7.16
C GLN A 102 9.33 0.55 -5.84
N LEU A 103 10.65 0.73 -5.87
CA LEU A 103 11.45 1.06 -4.70
C LEU A 103 11.08 2.44 -4.13
N HIS A 104 10.84 3.43 -4.99
CA HIS A 104 10.40 4.76 -4.57
C HIS A 104 9.04 4.71 -3.87
N THR A 105 8.06 4.02 -4.47
CA THR A 105 6.74 3.83 -3.86
C THR A 105 6.84 3.11 -2.52
N TRP A 106 7.68 2.07 -2.42
CA TRP A 106 7.94 1.39 -1.15
C TRP A 106 8.48 2.32 -0.07
N LYS A 107 9.41 3.23 -0.40
CA LYS A 107 9.91 4.24 0.53
C LYS A 107 8.79 5.14 1.04
N THR A 108 7.91 5.60 0.16
CA THR A 108 6.77 6.43 0.54
C THR A 108 5.78 5.69 1.44
N VAL A 109 5.53 4.41 1.16
CA VAL A 109 4.68 3.55 2.00
C VAL A 109 5.28 3.40 3.40
N LEU A 110 6.58 3.07 3.50
CA LEU A 110 7.26 2.90 4.78
C LEU A 110 7.24 4.18 5.61
N HIS A 111 7.42 5.34 4.98
CA HIS A 111 7.34 6.62 5.66
C HIS A 111 5.95 6.86 6.28
N LYS A 112 4.87 6.57 5.54
CA LYS A 112 3.50 6.70 6.07
C LYS A 112 3.25 5.77 7.24
N ILE A 113 3.71 4.52 7.15
CA ILE A 113 3.56 3.56 8.26
C ILE A 113 4.32 4.07 9.51
N ASP A 114 5.52 4.61 9.33
CA ASP A 114 6.31 5.21 10.41
C ASP A 114 5.60 6.42 11.06
N GLU A 115 4.97 7.29 10.26
CA GLU A 115 4.14 8.39 10.75
C GLU A 115 2.95 7.87 11.58
N HIS A 116 2.22 6.87 11.09
CA HIS A 116 1.09 6.30 11.83
C HIS A 116 1.52 5.65 13.15
N VAL A 117 2.62 4.90 13.15
CA VAL A 117 3.16 4.27 14.35
C VAL A 117 3.64 5.32 15.37
N THR A 118 4.31 6.37 14.90
CA THR A 118 4.77 7.48 15.74
C THR A 118 3.60 8.29 16.30
N ASN A 119 2.54 8.51 15.52
CA ASN A 119 1.33 9.16 16.00
C ASN A 119 0.64 8.30 17.07
N ALA A 120 0.45 6.99 16.85
CA ALA A 120 -0.11 6.09 17.86
C ALA A 120 0.65 6.16 19.19
N GLU A 121 1.99 6.14 19.15
CA GLU A 121 2.84 6.28 20.33
C GLU A 121 2.68 7.64 21.02
N THR A 122 2.77 8.73 20.26
CA THR A 122 2.90 10.08 20.83
C THR A 122 1.57 10.75 21.18
N THR A 123 0.50 10.49 20.44
CA THR A 123 -0.80 11.18 20.61
C THR A 123 -1.85 10.34 21.32
N HIS A 124 -1.74 9.01 21.28
CA HIS A 124 -2.78 8.12 21.82
C HIS A 124 -2.30 7.29 23.00
N ILE A 125 -1.11 6.70 22.93
CA ILE A 125 -0.55 5.84 23.99
C ILE A 125 -0.01 6.64 25.17
N SER A 126 0.68 7.76 24.91
CA SER A 126 1.30 8.61 25.95
C SER A 126 0.30 9.24 26.95
N TRP A 127 -1.01 9.14 26.67
CA TRP A 127 -2.08 9.69 27.50
C TRP A 127 -2.83 8.63 28.31
N LEU A 128 -2.39 7.37 28.25
CA LEU A 128 -2.90 6.26 29.04
C LEU A 128 -2.32 6.27 30.45
N ASP A 129 -2.93 5.50 31.34
CA ASP A 129 -2.28 5.16 32.59
C ASP A 129 -1.03 4.29 32.31
N ARG A 130 -0.11 4.26 33.27
CA ARG A 130 1.20 3.65 33.12
C ARG A 130 1.13 2.15 32.79
N ASN A 131 0.10 1.43 33.25
CA ASN A 131 -0.01 0.00 32.99
C ASN A 131 -0.41 -0.23 31.53
N LEU A 132 -1.49 0.43 31.08
CA LEU A 132 -1.93 0.35 29.68
C LEU A 132 -0.88 0.92 28.72
N GLU A 133 -0.21 2.02 29.08
CA GLU A 133 0.90 2.58 28.29
C GLU A 133 2.00 1.54 28.09
N ASN A 134 2.45 0.87 29.16
CA ASN A 134 3.51 -0.13 29.06
C ASN A 134 3.11 -1.33 28.19
N GLU A 135 1.89 -1.84 28.35
CA GLU A 135 1.37 -2.95 27.54
C GLU A 135 1.28 -2.57 26.06
N MET A 136 0.72 -1.40 25.75
CA MET A 136 0.63 -0.92 24.37
C MET A 136 2.01 -0.66 23.76
N MET A 137 2.93 -0.10 24.54
CA MET A 137 4.29 0.14 24.08
C MET A 137 5.05 -1.16 23.81
N SER A 138 4.79 -2.25 24.54
CA SER A 138 5.41 -3.55 24.23
C SER A 138 4.98 -4.11 22.88
N GLU A 139 3.77 -3.80 22.42
CA GLU A 139 3.25 -4.25 21.11
C GLU A 139 3.68 -3.33 19.96
N ILE A 140 3.76 -2.01 20.20
CA ILE A 140 4.13 -1.02 19.18
C ILE A 140 5.63 -0.99 18.88
N LYS A 141 6.49 -1.21 19.90
CA LYS A 141 7.96 -1.17 19.72
C LYS A 141 8.47 -2.15 18.65
N PRO A 142 8.05 -3.44 18.63
CA PRO A 142 8.43 -4.38 17.57
C PRO A 142 8.04 -3.87 16.17
N ILE A 143 6.83 -3.32 16.03
CA ILE A 143 6.34 -2.78 14.75
C ILE A 143 7.23 -1.61 14.30
N LYS A 144 7.49 -0.65 15.19
CA LYS A 144 8.37 0.49 14.92
C LYS A 144 9.77 0.04 14.50
N MET A 145 10.33 -0.96 15.18
CA MET A 145 11.65 -1.50 14.87
C MET A 145 11.67 -2.18 13.49
N ALA A 146 10.65 -2.96 13.16
CA ALA A 146 10.51 -3.59 11.85
C ALA A 146 10.40 -2.56 10.72
N VAL A 147 9.56 -1.53 10.89
CA VAL A 147 9.40 -0.43 9.92
C VAL A 147 10.72 0.32 9.73
N ARG A 148 11.44 0.60 10.81
CA ARG A 148 12.76 1.23 10.74
C ARG A 148 13.77 0.38 9.98
N MET A 149 13.86 -0.92 10.26
CA MET A 149 14.76 -1.82 9.54
C MET A 149 14.46 -1.88 8.04
N LEU A 150 13.17 -1.92 7.67
CA LEU A 150 12.73 -1.88 6.27
C LEU A 150 13.06 -0.55 5.62
N HIS A 151 12.86 0.57 6.34
CA HIS A 151 13.21 1.89 5.85
C HIS A 151 14.71 2.01 5.58
N GLU A 152 15.56 1.63 6.54
CA GLU A 152 17.04 1.60 6.40
C GLU A 152 17.48 0.71 5.23
N SER A 153 16.82 -0.43 5.03
CA SER A 153 17.08 -1.31 3.89
C SER A 153 16.69 -0.66 2.57
N SER A 154 15.54 0.02 2.51
CA SER A 154 15.06 0.67 1.30
C SER A 154 15.93 1.87 0.88
N THR A 155 16.50 2.59 1.86
CA THR A 155 17.38 3.74 1.62
C THR A 155 18.83 3.34 1.37
N ASN A 156 19.15 2.06 1.44
CA ASN A 156 20.48 1.54 1.13
C ASN A 156 20.90 1.93 -0.30
N GLU A 157 22.03 2.65 -0.41
CA GLU A 157 22.52 3.13 -1.69
C GLU A 157 22.92 2.00 -2.64
N MET A 158 23.49 0.91 -2.11
CA MET A 158 23.89 -0.25 -2.91
C MET A 158 22.67 -0.92 -3.54
N LEU A 159 21.59 -1.11 -2.76
CA LEU A 159 20.31 -1.61 -3.27
C LEU A 159 19.75 -0.67 -4.34
N THR A 160 19.74 0.65 -4.06
CA THR A 160 19.23 1.65 -5.01
C THR A 160 20.00 1.62 -6.34
N ARG A 161 21.33 1.46 -6.30
CA ARG A 161 22.16 1.32 -7.50
C ARG A 161 21.89 0.01 -8.24
N GLN A 162 21.75 -1.10 -7.52
CA GLN A 162 21.44 -2.40 -8.14
C GLN A 162 20.10 -2.38 -8.86
N VAL A 163 19.07 -1.80 -8.24
CA VAL A 163 17.74 -1.63 -8.84
C VAL A 163 17.82 -0.88 -10.17
N LYS A 164 18.55 0.24 -10.22
CA LYS A 164 18.77 1.01 -11.47
C LYS A 164 19.52 0.22 -12.53
N ASN A 165 20.53 -0.55 -12.11
CA ASN A 165 21.31 -1.37 -13.03
C ASN A 165 20.47 -2.47 -13.68
N VAL A 166 19.58 -3.10 -12.91
CA VAL A 166 18.66 -4.13 -13.42
C VAL A 166 17.67 -3.51 -14.41
N ASP A 167 17.03 -2.39 -14.06
CA ASP A 167 16.12 -1.69 -14.98
C ASP A 167 16.81 -1.34 -16.30
N LYS A 168 18.04 -0.80 -16.22
CA LYS A 168 18.83 -0.46 -17.40
C LYS A 168 19.20 -1.69 -18.24
N ALA A 169 19.63 -2.78 -17.60
CA ALA A 169 19.97 -4.01 -18.31
C ALA A 169 18.76 -4.61 -19.03
N LEU A 170 17.58 -4.58 -18.41
CA LEU A 170 16.34 -5.03 -19.04
C LEU A 170 15.98 -4.18 -20.26
N GLU A 171 16.11 -2.86 -20.18
CA GLU A 171 15.89 -1.97 -21.34
C GLU A 171 16.89 -2.21 -22.49
N GLU A 172 18.14 -2.50 -22.18
CA GLU A 172 19.18 -2.80 -23.18
C GLU A 172 18.93 -4.14 -23.86
N GLU A 173 18.52 -5.16 -23.10
CA GLU A 173 18.12 -6.46 -23.64
C GLU A 173 16.87 -6.35 -24.52
N GLU A 174 15.84 -5.60 -24.10
CA GLU A 174 14.63 -5.36 -24.90
C GLU A 174 14.98 -4.73 -26.26
N LYS A 175 15.85 -3.70 -26.26
CA LYS A 175 16.33 -3.06 -27.49
C LYS A 175 17.08 -4.05 -28.38
N THR A 176 17.95 -4.87 -27.79
CA THR A 176 18.74 -5.86 -28.52
C THR A 176 17.84 -6.90 -29.18
N ILE A 177 16.88 -7.44 -28.44
CA ILE A 177 15.88 -8.39 -28.96
C ILE A 177 15.06 -7.75 -30.08
N THR A 178 14.60 -6.52 -29.90
CA THR A 178 13.81 -5.81 -30.92
C THR A 178 14.62 -5.58 -32.20
N GLN A 179 15.89 -5.21 -32.08
CA GLN A 179 16.79 -5.06 -33.23
C GLN A 179 17.00 -6.39 -33.96
N LEU A 180 17.23 -7.48 -33.23
CA LEU A 180 17.37 -8.81 -33.81
C LEU A 180 16.10 -9.24 -34.56
N ILE A 181 14.93 -9.05 -33.95
CA ILE A 181 13.64 -9.32 -34.60
C ILE A 181 13.51 -8.54 -35.91
N ASN A 182 13.85 -7.25 -35.91
CA ASN A 182 13.78 -6.41 -37.11
C ASN A 182 14.76 -6.88 -38.20
N ILE A 183 15.98 -7.25 -37.83
CA ILE A 183 17.00 -7.77 -38.77
C ILE A 183 16.50 -9.08 -39.39
N GLU A 184 16.06 -10.05 -38.58
CA GLU A 184 15.60 -11.34 -39.08
C GLU A 184 14.32 -11.21 -39.91
N THR A 185 13.39 -10.34 -39.51
CA THR A 185 12.19 -10.02 -40.29
C THR A 185 12.56 -9.39 -41.64
N GLY A 186 13.57 -8.51 -41.66
CA GLY A 186 14.12 -7.92 -42.88
C GLY A 186 14.70 -8.97 -43.82
N LYS A 187 15.53 -9.88 -43.32
CA LYS A 187 16.09 -10.99 -44.12
C LYS A 187 15.01 -11.86 -44.74
N VAL A 188 13.99 -12.24 -43.97
CA VAL A 188 12.86 -13.03 -44.47
C VAL A 188 12.11 -12.28 -45.57
N ARG A 189 11.89 -10.96 -45.39
CA ARG A 189 11.25 -10.12 -46.40
C ARG A 189 12.06 -10.05 -47.70
N ASP A 190 13.37 -9.84 -47.61
CA ASP A 190 14.26 -9.71 -48.76
C ASP A 190 14.38 -11.02 -49.54
N GLU A 191 14.46 -12.15 -48.83
CA GLU A 191 14.45 -13.48 -49.44
C GLU A 191 13.13 -13.74 -50.17
N LEU A 192 11.99 -13.47 -49.52
CA LEU A 192 10.68 -13.61 -50.15
C LEU A 192 10.55 -12.73 -51.41
N GLN A 193 11.00 -11.47 -51.34
CA GLN A 193 10.99 -10.58 -52.49
C GLN A 193 11.84 -11.13 -53.65
N THR A 194 13.06 -11.60 -53.35
CA THR A 194 13.94 -12.21 -54.34
C THR A 194 13.28 -13.43 -55.00
N GLN A 195 12.65 -14.31 -54.21
CA GLN A 195 11.93 -15.47 -54.75
C GLN A 195 10.74 -15.06 -55.62
N PHE A 196 9.98 -14.03 -55.23
CA PHE A 196 8.89 -13.52 -56.07
C PHE A 196 9.39 -12.92 -57.39
N GLU A 197 10.51 -12.19 -57.38
CA GLU A 197 11.14 -11.66 -58.58
C GLU A 197 11.64 -12.78 -59.50
N ASN A 198 12.23 -13.83 -58.94
CA ASN A 198 12.65 -15.03 -59.68
C ASN A 198 11.46 -15.76 -60.32
N ILE A 199 10.36 -15.93 -59.58
CA ILE A 199 9.12 -16.52 -60.12
C ILE A 199 8.58 -15.65 -61.26
N ARG A 200 8.50 -14.33 -61.06
CA ARG A 200 8.03 -13.39 -62.08
C ARG A 200 8.89 -13.44 -63.34
N GLY A 201 10.22 -13.46 -63.20
CA GLY A 201 11.16 -13.61 -64.30
C GLY A 201 10.98 -14.93 -65.05
N SER A 202 10.79 -16.03 -64.31
CA SER A 202 10.52 -17.35 -64.87
C SER A 202 9.21 -17.36 -65.67
N VAL A 203 8.13 -16.77 -65.15
CA VAL A 203 6.84 -16.64 -65.84
C VAL A 203 6.99 -15.82 -67.12
N ALA A 204 7.65 -14.67 -67.07
CA ALA A 204 7.89 -13.85 -68.26
C ALA A 204 8.70 -14.60 -69.34
N SER A 205 9.69 -15.40 -68.94
CA SER A 205 10.47 -16.22 -69.87
C SER A 205 9.63 -17.30 -70.56
N LEU A 206 8.69 -17.92 -69.84
CA LEU A 206 7.75 -18.90 -70.37
C LEU A 206 6.77 -18.27 -71.36
N GLU A 207 6.26 -17.07 -71.04
CA GLU A 207 5.40 -16.30 -71.93
C GLU A 207 6.11 -15.95 -73.25
N ASN A 208 7.37 -15.50 -73.17
CA ASN A 208 8.16 -15.20 -74.36
C ASN A 208 8.44 -16.45 -75.20
N ARG A 209 8.83 -17.57 -74.58
CA ARG A 209 9.03 -18.85 -75.29
C ARG A 209 7.76 -19.33 -75.97
N LYS A 210 6.61 -19.21 -75.30
CA LYS A 210 5.29 -19.52 -75.85
C LYS A 210 5.00 -18.66 -77.08
N MET A 211 5.27 -17.36 -77.03
CA MET A 211 5.10 -16.44 -78.16
C MET A 211 5.96 -16.85 -79.37
N VAL A 212 7.27 -17.04 -79.15
CA VAL A 212 8.21 -17.47 -80.21
C VAL A 212 7.79 -18.81 -80.82
N HIS A 213 7.35 -19.77 -80.00
CA HIS A 213 6.87 -21.06 -80.48
C HIS A 213 5.63 -20.91 -81.38
N PHE A 214 4.66 -20.09 -80.98
CA PHE A 214 3.47 -19.83 -81.80
C PHE A 214 3.80 -19.13 -83.12
N GLU A 215 4.71 -18.16 -83.12
CA GLU A 215 5.20 -17.53 -84.35
C GLU A 215 5.87 -18.54 -85.28
N PHE A 216 6.72 -19.41 -84.73
CA PHE A 216 7.36 -20.47 -85.49
C PHE A 216 6.33 -21.42 -86.11
N VAL A 217 5.36 -21.91 -85.33
CA VAL A 217 4.28 -22.78 -85.82
C VAL A 217 3.47 -22.08 -86.91
N LYS A 218 3.06 -20.83 -86.70
CA LYS A 218 2.33 -20.00 -87.67
C LYS A 218 3.12 -19.84 -88.98
N SER A 219 4.42 -19.60 -88.89
CA SER A 219 5.28 -19.44 -90.07
C SER A 219 5.39 -20.76 -90.87
N ARG A 220 5.50 -21.91 -90.20
CA ARG A 220 5.53 -23.23 -90.85
C ARG A 220 4.20 -23.56 -91.51
N THR A 221 3.08 -23.32 -90.84
CA THR A 221 1.75 -23.59 -91.41
C THR A 221 1.50 -22.70 -92.63
N LEU A 222 1.84 -21.41 -92.58
CA LEU A 222 1.77 -20.50 -93.73
C LEU A 222 2.65 -20.94 -94.90
N LYS A 223 3.91 -21.32 -94.65
CA LYS A 223 4.81 -21.84 -95.69
C LYS A 223 4.25 -23.11 -96.32
N ARG A 224 3.75 -24.04 -95.51
CA ARG A 224 3.15 -25.29 -95.98
C ARG A 224 1.91 -25.02 -96.81
N TRP A 225 1.01 -24.15 -96.35
CA TRP A 225 -0.18 -23.76 -97.09
C TRP A 225 0.14 -23.12 -98.45
N LYS A 226 1.14 -22.22 -98.51
CA LYS A 226 1.62 -21.65 -99.78
C LYS A 226 2.18 -22.71 -100.74
N LYS A 227 2.84 -23.76 -100.23
CA LYS A 227 3.36 -24.86 -101.05
C LYS A 227 2.25 -25.73 -101.65
N TRP A 228 1.13 -25.91 -100.95
CA TRP A 228 -0.03 -26.68 -101.43
C TRP A 228 -0.90 -25.92 -102.44
N ARG A 229 -0.67 -24.61 -102.61
CA ARG A 229 -1.45 -23.73 -103.50
C ARG A 229 -0.76 -23.44 -104.84
N ARG A 230 0.45 -23.97 -105.05
CA ARG A 230 1.17 -24.01 -106.34
C ARG A 230 1.02 -25.40 -106.93
#